data_AF-A0A952DQY7-F1
#
_entry.id   AF-A0A952DQY7-F1
#
_cell.length_a   1.000
_cell.length_b   1.000
_cell.length_c   1.000
_cell.angle_alpha   90.00
_cell.angle_beta   90.00
_cell.angle_gamma   90.00
#
_symmetry.space_group_name_H-M   'P 1'
#
loop_
_entity.id
_entity.type
_entity.pdbx_description
1 polymer ?
#
loop_
_entity_poly.entity_id
_entity_poly.type
_entity_poly.pdbx_seq_one_letter_code
_entity_poly.pdbx_strand_id
1 'polypeptide(L)' 'GKLITIARTREEAIDTMYRALSEYVIEGIKTTIPFHLQLMQNEDFRKGNFTTKFLETFKMK' A
#
# COMPACT_ATOMS: atom_id res chain seq x y z
N GLY A 1 5.19 12.28 6.63
CA GLY A 1 3.74 12.61 6.63
C GLY A 1 2.93 11.33 6.80
N LYS A 2 1.63 11.45 7.07
CA LYS A 2 0.70 10.32 7.09
C LYS A 2 -0.33 10.52 5.97
N LEU A 3 -0.54 9.50 5.14
CA LEU A 3 -1.58 9.48 4.11
C LEU A 3 -2.73 8.57 4.59
N ILE A 4 -3.97 9.04 4.51
CA ILE A 4 -5.16 8.33 5.00
C ILE A 4 -6.22 8.40 3.91
N THR A 5 -6.83 7.26 3.57
CA THR A 5 -7.94 7.16 2.61
C THR A 5 -9.18 6.58 3.29
N ILE A 6 -10.36 6.93 2.77
CA ILE A 6 -11.66 6.48 3.28
C ILE A 6 -12.50 6.07 2.08
N ALA A 7 -13.16 4.91 2.18
CA ALA A 7 -14.11 4.42 1.18
C ALA A 7 -15.18 3.53 1.85
N ARG A 8 -16.17 3.06 1.09
CA ARG A 8 -17.27 2.24 1.61
C ARG A 8 -16.86 0.80 1.81
N THR A 9 -15.97 0.29 0.96
CA THR A 9 -15.45 -1.08 1.05
C THR A 9 -13.93 -1.08 1.23
N ARG A 10 -13.40 -2.20 1.73
CA ARG A 10 -11.95 -2.40 1.86
C ARG A 10 -11.24 -2.31 0.52
N GLU A 11 -11.82 -2.91 -0.53
CA GLU A 11 -11.26 -2.90 -1.88
C GLU A 11 -11.17 -1.47 -2.43
N GLU A 12 -12.25 -0.70 -2.32
CA GLU A 12 -12.25 0.71 -2.74
C GLU A 12 -11.24 1.56 -1.96
N ALA A 13 -11.08 1.29 -0.65
CA ALA A 13 -10.12 2.02 0.18
C ALA A 13 -8.67 1.72 -0.23
N ILE A 14 -8.38 0.46 -0.57
CA ILE A 14 -7.08 0.03 -1.08
C ILE A 14 -6.81 0.64 -2.45
N ASP A 15 -7.79 0.64 -3.35
CA ASP A 15 -7.64 1.22 -4.70
C ASP A 15 -7.46 2.74 -4.64
N THR A 16 -8.18 3.41 -3.74
CA THR A 16 -8.00 4.85 -3.48
C THR A 16 -6.61 5.13 -2.90
N MET A 17 -6.11 4.29 -1.99
CA MET A 17 -4.76 4.40 -1.43
C MET A 17 -3.68 4.20 -2.51
N TYR A 18 -3.85 3.19 -3.36
CA TYR A 18 -2.94 2.94 -4.47
C TYR A 18 -2.86 4.15 -5.41
N ARG A 19 -4.01 4.70 -5.83
CA ARG A 19 -4.06 5.91 -6.67
C ARG A 19 -3.36 7.08 -5.98
N ALA A 20 -3.72 7.35 -4.72
CA ALA A 20 -3.14 8.45 -3.95
C ALA A 20 -1.62 8.33 -3.81
N LEU A 21 -1.09 7.13 -3.57
CA LEU A 21 0.35 6.87 -3.52
C LEU A 21 1.03 7.00 -4.88
N SER A 22 0.34 6.63 -5.97
CA SER A 22 0.90 6.71 -7.33
C SER A 22 1.06 8.15 -7.82
N GLU A 23 0.21 9.05 -7.32
CA GLU A 23 0.28 10.49 -7.59
C GLU A 23 1.17 11.24 -6.58
N TYR A 24 1.63 10.56 -5.52
CA TYR A 24 2.39 11.17 -4.44
C TYR A 24 3.87 11.29 -4.82
N VAL A 25 4.25 12.46 -5.35
CA VAL A 25 5.63 12.75 -5.75
C VAL A 25 6.39 13.39 -4.59
N ILE A 26 7.46 12.74 -4.14
CA ILE A 26 8.47 13.32 -3.24
C ILE A 26 9.81 13.27 -3.96
N GLU A 27 10.47 14.43 -4.03
CA GLU A 27 11.81 14.57 -4.59
C GLU A 27 12.88 14.72 -3.50
N GLY A 28 14.13 14.38 -3.83
CA GLY A 28 15.30 14.64 -2.99
C GLY A 28 15.63 13.60 -1.92
N ILE A 29 14.72 12.66 -1.61
CA ILE A 29 14.98 11.56 -0.66
C ILE A 29 14.33 10.24 -1.11
N LYS A 30 14.92 9.11 -0.70
CA LYS A 30 14.27 7.80 -0.85
C LYS A 30 13.05 7.73 0.07
N THR A 31 11.96 7.15 -0.43
CA THR A 31 10.70 7.02 0.31
C THR A 31 10.23 5.57 0.38
N THR A 32 9.27 5.30 1.26
CA THR A 32 8.60 3.99 1.38
C THR A 32 7.43 3.84 0.40
N ILE A 33 7.22 4.80 -0.51
CA ILE A 33 6.11 4.78 -1.48
C ILE A 33 6.17 3.54 -2.38
N PRO A 34 7.32 3.12 -2.94
CA PRO A 34 7.37 1.92 -3.78
C PRO A 34 6.94 0.65 -3.04
N PHE A 35 7.32 0.53 -1.76
CA PHE A 35 6.90 -0.57 -0.91
C PHE A 35 5.37 -0.58 -0.71
N HIS A 36 4.79 0.57 -0.36
CA HIS A 36 3.34 0.65 -0.14
C HIS A 36 2.54 0.42 -1.43
N LEU A 37 3.04 0.86 -2.60
CA LEU A 37 2.39 0.58 -3.90
C LEU A 37 2.31 -0.93 -4.17
N GLN A 38 3.41 -1.66 -3.97
CA GLN A 38 3.42 -3.11 -4.15
C GLN A 38 2.54 -3.82 -3.11
N LEU A 39 2.50 -3.31 -1.88
CA LEU A 39 1.63 -3.84 -0.83
C LEU A 39 0.14 -3.71 -1.19
N MET A 40 -0.29 -2.56 -1.74
CA MET A 40 -1.69 -2.34 -2.15
C MET A 40 -2.11 -3.25 -3.32
N GLN A 41 -1.15 -3.72 -4.12
CA GLN A 41 -1.38 -4.67 -5.22
C GLN A 41 -1.24 -6.15 -4.82
N ASN A 42 -0.77 -6.43 -3.59
CA ASN A 42 -0.61 -7.81 -3.14
C ASN A 42 -1.96 -8.47 -2.87
N GLU A 43 -2.18 -9.65 -3.46
CA GLU A 43 -3.46 -10.36 -3.34
C GLU A 43 -3.80 -10.77 -1.91
N ASP A 44 -2.84 -11.26 -1.13
CA ASP A 44 -3.06 -11.68 0.25
C ASP A 44 -3.44 -10.49 1.14
N PHE A 45 -2.77 -9.35 0.92
CA PHE A 45 -3.12 -8.10 1.58
C PHE A 45 -4.53 -7.63 1.22
N ARG A 46 -4.91 -7.68 -0.06
CA ARG A 46 -6.26 -7.32 -0.52
C ARG A 46 -7.33 -8.24 0.08
N LYS A 47 -7.09 -9.55 0.08
CA LYS A 47 -7.96 -10.59 0.66
C LYS A 47 -8.04 -10.53 2.19
N GLY A 48 -7.16 -9.77 2.85
CA GLY A 48 -7.10 -9.68 4.31
C GLY A 48 -6.37 -10.85 4.98
N ASN A 49 -5.71 -11.70 4.20
CA ASN A 49 -5.00 -12.89 4.66
C ASN A 49 -3.55 -12.55 5.03
N PHE A 50 -3.36 -11.72 6.06
CA PHE A 50 -2.02 -11.35 6.53
C PHE A 50 -1.93 -11.46 8.05
N THR A 51 -0.71 -11.70 8.53
CA THR A 51 -0.39 -11.80 9.96
C THR A 51 0.63 -10.72 10.33
N THR A 52 0.97 -10.61 11.62
CA THR A 52 2.04 -9.71 12.07
C THR A 52 3.40 -10.03 11.45
N LYS A 53 3.61 -11.25 10.94
CA LYS A 53 4.83 -11.68 10.25
C LYS A 53 4.80 -11.50 8.73
N PHE A 54 3.72 -10.95 8.19
CA PHE A 54 3.55 -10.80 6.74
C PHE A 54 4.71 -10.05 6.07
N LEU A 55 5.28 -9.05 6.75
CA LEU A 55 6.39 -8.27 6.20
C LEU A 55 7.69 -9.07 6.07
N GLU A 56 7.87 -10.16 6.83
CA GLU A 56 9.05 -11.02 6.74
C GLU A 56 9.01 -11.92 5.49
N THR A 57 7.80 -12.27 5.04
CA THR A 57 7.59 -13.10 3.85
C THR A 57 7.35 -12.27 2.59
N PHE A 58 7.01 -10.99 2.75
CA PHE A 58 6.80 -10.07 1.64
C PHE A 58 8.12 -9.72 0.95
N LYS A 59 8.30 -10.21 -0.28
CA LYS A 59 9.43 -9.85 -1.13
C LYS A 59 9.03 -8.70 -2.06
N MET A 60 9.74 -7.57 -1.95
CA MET A 60 9.64 -6.51 -2.93
C MET A 60 10.15 -6.99 -4.29
N LYS A 61 9.41 -6.65 -5.35
CA LYS A 61 9.81 -6.86 -6.75
C LYS A 61 10.54 -5.65 -7.31
#